data_AF-A0A9N9S4R3-F1
#
_entry.id   AF-A0A9N9S4R3-F1
#
_cell.length_a   1.000
_cell.length_b   1.000
_cell.length_c   1.000
_cell.angle_alpha   90.00
_cell.angle_beta   90.00
_cell.angle_gamma   90.00
#
_symmetry.space_group_name_H-M   'P 1'
#
loop_
_entity.id
_entity.type
_entity.pdbx_description
1 polymer ?
#
loop_
_entity_poly.entity_id
_entity_poly.type
_entity_poly.pdbx_seq_one_letter_code
_entity_poly.pdbx_strand_id
1 'polypeptide(L)'
;MGKYLIIFVSFFLTICNLSSSTEINCGYGENGNYQGILGYIYQCEVENDPNIETKESATITAFKGLHRNLNSDVTVFGIRAEGKTFKYFPQSMEKIFKSLKVIDFYRVGMVEIHESDLKPFPDLVVLYLGHNSIETLETGLFDHNPKLQVIAFPYNGIKHIYGNIFDNLHQLSRFWFKGNDCINSEYNSRSEISTAIENVKEHCAVVTDIASEESELDDNLQEHEDESDRKFTDSEEDWNSKSVGTEQNYNVEQNGSTEPNGSAEKSGSLMIIGLLAAISLKFFA
;
A
#
# COMPACT_ATOMS: atom_id res chain seq x y z
N MET A 1 -10.18 -37.26 -45.68
CA MET A 1 -11.16 -36.87 -44.63
C MET A 1 -10.46 -36.97 -43.28
N GLY A 2 -10.61 -35.96 -42.42
CA GLY A 2 -10.10 -35.99 -41.04
C GLY A 2 -9.05 -34.93 -40.68
N LYS A 3 -9.30 -33.65 -40.98
CA LYS A 3 -8.68 -32.52 -40.28
C LYS A 3 -9.48 -32.25 -38.99
N TYR A 4 -8.80 -31.77 -37.94
CA TYR A 4 -9.35 -31.27 -36.67
C TYR A 4 -9.82 -32.33 -35.66
N LEU A 5 -8.86 -32.91 -34.93
CA LEU A 5 -9.13 -33.53 -33.63
C LEU A 5 -8.43 -32.70 -32.54
N ILE A 6 -9.19 -31.74 -32.00
CA ILE A 6 -9.20 -31.31 -30.60
C ILE A 6 -7.87 -30.72 -30.09
N ILE A 7 -7.64 -29.46 -30.45
CA ILE A 7 -7.07 -28.46 -29.55
C ILE A 7 -8.18 -28.16 -28.52
N PHE A 8 -8.10 -28.69 -27.30
CA PHE A 8 -8.80 -28.18 -26.09
C PHE A 8 -8.41 -29.08 -24.89
N VAL A 9 -7.11 -29.23 -24.63
CA VAL A 9 -6.68 -29.57 -23.25
C VAL A 9 -6.55 -28.24 -22.52
N SER A 10 -7.71 -27.80 -22.05
CA SER A 10 -7.93 -27.07 -20.80
C SER A 10 -6.79 -26.13 -20.39
N PHE A 11 -6.92 -24.90 -20.87
CA PHE A 11 -6.45 -23.67 -20.25
C PHE A 11 -7.11 -23.53 -18.86
N PHE A 12 -6.74 -24.38 -17.90
CA PHE A 12 -7.09 -24.28 -16.49
C PHE A 12 -5.91 -24.77 -15.66
N LEU A 13 -4.76 -24.12 -15.83
CA LEU A 13 -3.90 -23.83 -14.69
C LEU A 13 -4.43 -22.56 -14.02
N THR A 14 -5.69 -22.59 -13.60
CA THR A 14 -6.06 -21.83 -12.41
C THR A 14 -5.34 -22.57 -11.31
N ILE A 15 -4.16 -22.06 -10.95
CA ILE A 15 -3.47 -22.52 -9.75
C ILE A 15 -4.50 -22.36 -8.64
N CYS A 16 -5.00 -23.49 -8.19
CA CYS A 16 -5.79 -23.59 -7.00
C CYS A 16 -4.86 -23.05 -5.91
N ASN A 17 -4.99 -21.78 -5.56
CA ASN A 17 -4.57 -21.29 -4.25
C ASN A 17 -5.42 -22.05 -3.26
N LEU A 18 -5.03 -23.30 -3.01
CA LEU A 18 -5.57 -24.11 -1.94
C LEU A 18 -5.01 -23.42 -0.70
N SER A 19 -5.73 -22.41 -0.20
CA SER A 19 -5.39 -21.80 1.07
C SER A 19 -5.45 -22.92 2.09
N SER A 20 -4.28 -23.42 2.50
CA SER A 20 -4.20 -24.39 3.56
C SER A 20 -4.70 -23.66 4.80
N SER A 21 -5.93 -23.98 5.22
CA SER A 21 -6.47 -23.51 6.48
C SER A 21 -5.60 -24.07 7.60
N THR A 22 -5.00 -23.20 8.39
CA THR A 22 -4.11 -23.58 9.49
C THR A 22 -4.70 -23.16 10.82
N GLU A 23 -4.58 -24.03 11.81
CA GLU A 23 -4.88 -23.74 13.21
C GLU A 23 -3.56 -23.54 13.94
N ILE A 24 -3.47 -22.52 14.78
CA ILE A 24 -2.24 -22.15 15.49
C ILE A 24 -2.48 -22.32 16.99
N ASN A 25 -1.54 -22.95 17.70
CA ASN A 25 -1.63 -23.07 19.15
C ASN A 25 -1.13 -21.79 19.85
N CYS A 26 -1.83 -21.39 20.91
CA CYS A 26 -1.60 -20.20 21.70
C CYS A 26 -1.54 -20.54 23.19
N GLY A 27 -0.49 -20.06 23.84
CA GLY A 27 -0.48 -19.83 25.28
C GLY A 27 -1.16 -18.50 25.60
N TYR A 28 -2.38 -18.55 26.17
CA TYR A 28 -3.09 -17.33 26.54
C TYR A 28 -2.77 -16.86 27.97
N GLY A 29 -2.54 -15.57 28.15
CA GLY A 29 -2.20 -14.99 29.45
C GLY A 29 -2.11 -13.48 29.48
N GLU A 30 -1.88 -12.93 30.68
CA GLU A 30 -1.60 -11.51 30.87
C GLU A 30 -0.11 -11.22 30.61
N ASN A 31 0.18 -10.13 29.91
CA ASN A 31 1.53 -9.65 29.63
C ASN A 31 1.67 -8.16 29.94
N GLY A 32 2.72 -7.81 30.69
CA GLY A 32 3.06 -6.44 31.10
C GLY A 32 4.17 -5.77 30.28
N ASN A 33 4.67 -6.38 29.20
CA ASN A 33 5.75 -5.81 28.39
C ASN A 33 5.40 -4.46 27.73
N TYR A 34 4.12 -4.10 27.71
CA TYR A 34 3.61 -2.86 27.12
C TYR A 34 3.23 -1.81 28.18
N GLN A 35 3.70 -1.92 29.43
CA GLN A 35 3.31 -1.05 30.54
C GLN A 35 3.48 0.45 30.26
N GLY A 36 4.48 0.84 29.47
CA GLY A 36 4.69 2.25 29.11
C GLY A 36 3.74 2.80 28.04
N ILE A 37 2.81 2.00 27.52
CA ILE A 37 1.84 2.37 26.46
C ILE A 37 0.43 1.86 26.80
N LEU A 38 0.26 0.55 27.02
CA LEU A 38 -1.04 -0.12 27.22
C LEU A 38 -1.24 -0.75 28.60
N GLY A 39 -0.22 -0.80 29.47
CA GLY A 39 -0.32 -1.53 30.74
C GLY A 39 -0.16 -3.04 30.56
N TYR A 40 -0.89 -3.79 31.38
CA TYR A 40 -1.06 -5.24 31.19
C TYR A 40 -2.16 -5.50 30.17
N ILE A 41 -1.90 -6.41 29.24
CA ILE A 41 -2.88 -6.85 28.24
C ILE A 41 -3.06 -8.35 28.30
N TYR A 42 -4.24 -8.82 27.92
CA TYR A 42 -4.47 -10.24 27.67
C TYR A 42 -4.06 -10.57 26.22
N GLN A 43 -3.19 -11.55 26.03
CA GLN A 43 -2.60 -11.87 24.73
C GLN A 43 -2.59 -13.36 24.41
N CYS A 44 -2.49 -13.69 23.12
CA CYS A 44 -1.99 -14.98 22.64
C CYS A 44 -0.47 -14.90 22.47
N GLU A 45 0.26 -15.84 23.08
CA GLU A 45 1.63 -16.18 22.71
C GLU A 45 1.58 -17.40 21.78
N VAL A 46 1.96 -17.24 20.52
CA VAL A 46 2.01 -18.34 19.54
C VAL A 46 3.04 -19.36 20.00
N GLU A 47 2.62 -20.61 20.13
CA GLU A 47 3.50 -21.71 20.49
C GLU A 47 4.41 -22.08 19.31
N ASN A 48 5.67 -22.42 19.62
CA ASN A 48 6.63 -22.89 18.63
C ASN A 48 6.17 -24.23 18.05
N ASP A 49 5.59 -24.21 16.86
CA ASP A 49 5.32 -25.42 16.08
C ASP A 49 6.22 -25.41 14.84
N PRO A 50 7.17 -26.36 14.74
CA PRO A 50 8.11 -26.44 13.63
C PRO A 50 7.45 -26.74 12.28
N ASN A 51 6.15 -27.08 12.27
CA ASN A 51 5.38 -27.34 11.06
C ASN A 51 4.57 -26.12 10.59
N ILE A 52 4.58 -25.02 11.33
CA ILE A 52 4.04 -23.73 10.87
C ILE A 52 5.10 -23.08 9.95
N GLU A 53 5.47 -23.79 8.88
CA GLU A 53 5.97 -23.12 7.69
C GLU A 53 4.74 -22.81 6.85
N THR A 54 4.18 -21.61 7.02
CA THR A 54 3.04 -21.18 6.20
C THR A 54 3.51 -21.11 4.76
N LYS A 55 3.20 -22.16 4.00
CA LYS A 55 3.24 -22.18 2.54
C LYS A 55 2.40 -20.98 2.08
N GLU A 56 3.07 -19.96 1.54
CA GLU A 56 2.50 -18.80 0.85
C GLU A 56 1.16 -18.30 1.46
N SER A 57 1.24 -17.46 2.50
CA SER A 57 0.08 -16.79 3.12
C SER A 57 -1.06 -17.75 3.54
N ALA A 58 -0.83 -18.57 4.57
CA ALA A 58 -1.87 -19.46 5.10
C ALA A 58 -3.04 -18.66 5.69
N THR A 59 -4.26 -19.06 5.34
CA THR A 59 -5.48 -18.54 5.97
C THR A 59 -5.63 -19.18 7.35
N ILE A 60 -5.63 -18.38 8.41
CA ILE A 60 -5.80 -18.91 9.76
C ILE A 60 -7.28 -19.15 10.04
N THR A 61 -7.62 -20.37 10.44
CA THR A 61 -9.00 -20.74 10.79
C THR A 61 -9.27 -20.70 12.29
N ALA A 62 -8.25 -20.89 13.12
CA ALA A 62 -8.38 -20.79 14.57
C ALA A 62 -7.04 -20.53 15.25
N PHE A 63 -7.09 -19.80 16.37
CA PHE A 63 -6.06 -19.83 17.39
C PHE A 63 -6.58 -20.70 18.54
N LYS A 64 -5.89 -21.79 18.83
CA LYS A 64 -6.29 -22.81 19.80
C LYS A 64 -5.54 -22.63 21.09
N GLY A 65 -6.21 -22.89 22.20
CA GLY A 65 -5.60 -22.88 23.52
C GLY A 65 -6.65 -22.68 24.59
N LEU A 66 -6.23 -22.82 25.84
CA LEU A 66 -7.12 -22.61 26.98
C LEU A 66 -7.05 -21.15 27.42
N HIS A 67 -8.15 -20.43 27.26
CA HIS A 67 -8.31 -19.13 27.89
C HIS A 67 -8.37 -19.26 29.41
N ARG A 68 -7.98 -18.18 30.09
CA ARG A 68 -7.98 -18.08 31.56
C ARG A 68 -9.07 -17.12 32.01
N ASN A 69 -9.65 -17.40 33.17
CA ASN A 69 -10.73 -16.60 33.75
C ASN A 69 -11.95 -16.54 32.80
N LEU A 70 -12.57 -15.36 32.65
CA LEU A 70 -13.71 -15.11 31.75
C LEU A 70 -13.28 -14.55 30.39
N ASN A 71 -12.02 -14.74 29.99
CA ASN A 71 -11.50 -14.24 28.71
C ASN A 71 -11.87 -15.15 27.53
N SER A 72 -11.81 -14.59 26.33
CA SER A 72 -12.03 -15.26 25.05
C SER A 72 -11.21 -14.59 23.95
N ASP A 73 -11.25 -15.10 22.72
CA ASP A 73 -10.60 -14.45 21.56
C ASP A 73 -11.00 -12.97 21.37
N VAL A 74 -12.21 -12.59 21.80
CA VAL A 74 -12.70 -11.20 21.73
C VAL A 74 -11.95 -10.28 22.69
N THR A 75 -11.43 -10.80 23.80
CA THR A 75 -10.69 -10.04 24.82
C THR A 75 -9.17 -10.13 24.65
N VAL A 76 -8.70 -10.80 23.58
CA VAL A 76 -7.29 -10.80 23.20
C VAL A 76 -6.93 -9.46 22.57
N PHE A 77 -6.04 -8.73 23.22
CA PHE A 77 -5.54 -7.42 22.79
C PHE A 77 -4.15 -7.48 22.18
N GLY A 78 -3.45 -8.60 22.33
CA GLY A 78 -2.13 -8.78 21.73
C GLY A 78 -1.96 -10.17 21.14
N ILE A 79 -1.20 -10.24 20.05
CA ILE A 79 -0.63 -11.49 19.55
C ILE A 79 0.88 -11.33 19.49
N ARG A 80 1.60 -12.32 20.02
CA ARG A 80 3.05 -12.40 19.92
C ARG A 80 3.46 -13.71 19.29
N ALA A 81 4.43 -13.67 18.39
CA ALA A 81 5.04 -14.84 17.79
C ALA A 81 6.55 -14.66 17.69
N GLU A 82 7.28 -15.75 17.86
CA GLU A 82 8.73 -15.79 17.79
C GLU A 82 9.21 -17.04 17.04
N GLY A 83 10.40 -16.95 16.42
CA GLY A 83 10.97 -18.04 15.62
C GLY A 83 10.25 -18.19 14.29
N LYS A 84 10.82 -18.96 13.35
CA LYS A 84 10.36 -19.05 11.94
C LYS A 84 8.94 -19.62 11.81
N THR A 85 7.93 -18.78 12.00
CA THR A 85 6.51 -19.14 12.12
C THR A 85 5.67 -18.43 11.06
N PHE A 86 6.00 -17.19 10.70
CA PHE A 86 5.23 -16.39 9.74
C PHE A 86 6.13 -15.77 8.67
N LYS A 87 6.30 -16.47 7.54
CA LYS A 87 7.00 -15.91 6.37
C LYS A 87 6.23 -14.76 5.71
N TYR A 88 4.90 -14.81 5.79
CA TYR A 88 3.97 -13.78 5.35
C TYR A 88 2.99 -13.49 6.48
N PHE A 89 2.36 -12.32 6.45
CA PHE A 89 1.38 -11.96 7.46
C PHE A 89 0.18 -12.94 7.43
N PRO A 90 -0.19 -13.56 8.56
CA PRO A 90 -1.29 -14.53 8.60
C PRO A 90 -2.65 -13.89 8.30
N GLN A 91 -3.38 -14.47 7.36
CA GLN A 91 -4.65 -13.93 6.88
C GLN A 91 -5.83 -14.38 7.77
N SER A 92 -6.92 -13.62 7.76
CA SER A 92 -8.15 -13.89 8.53
C SER A 92 -8.04 -13.80 10.06
N MET A 93 -6.95 -13.26 10.61
CA MET A 93 -6.83 -13.04 12.05
C MET A 93 -7.88 -12.08 12.60
N GLU A 94 -8.31 -11.09 11.82
CA GLU A 94 -9.38 -10.14 12.15
C GLU A 94 -10.74 -10.82 12.33
N LYS A 95 -10.90 -12.06 11.84
CA LYS A 95 -12.11 -12.85 12.07
C LYS A 95 -12.15 -13.43 13.48
N ILE A 96 -10.98 -13.63 14.09
CA ILE A 96 -10.80 -14.28 15.38
C ILE A 96 -10.58 -13.22 16.48
N PHE A 97 -9.51 -12.44 16.37
CA PHE A 97 -9.18 -11.43 17.37
C PHE A 97 -9.77 -10.06 16.98
N LYS A 98 -10.92 -9.74 17.58
CA LYS A 98 -11.71 -8.54 17.25
C LYS A 98 -11.18 -7.23 17.84
N SER A 99 -10.25 -7.31 18.78
CA SER A 99 -9.84 -6.18 19.62
C SER A 99 -8.32 -6.02 19.69
N LEU A 100 -7.57 -6.49 18.67
CA LEU A 100 -6.11 -6.41 18.67
C LEU A 100 -5.63 -4.96 18.72
N LYS A 101 -4.71 -4.74 19.65
CA LYS A 101 -3.97 -3.48 19.84
C LYS A 101 -2.47 -3.68 19.68
N VAL A 102 -1.99 -4.92 19.76
CA VAL A 102 -0.58 -5.27 19.66
C VAL A 102 -0.38 -6.43 18.70
N ILE A 103 0.54 -6.24 17.76
CA ILE A 103 1.12 -7.30 16.94
C ILE A 103 2.62 -7.28 17.19
N ASP A 104 3.15 -8.36 17.76
CA ASP A 104 4.57 -8.53 18.08
C ASP A 104 5.12 -9.79 17.40
N PHE A 105 5.64 -9.63 16.19
CA PHE A 105 6.17 -10.70 15.37
C PHE A 105 7.68 -10.54 15.25
N TYR A 106 8.39 -11.11 16.22
CA TYR A 106 9.84 -11.04 16.33
C TYR A 106 10.49 -12.27 15.72
N ARG A 107 11.40 -12.10 14.76
CA ARG A 107 12.17 -13.22 14.18
C ARG A 107 11.28 -14.34 13.61
N VAL A 108 10.16 -13.95 13.00
CA VAL A 108 9.20 -14.87 12.39
C VAL A 108 9.55 -15.29 10.96
N GLY A 109 10.56 -14.65 10.38
CA GLY A 109 11.00 -14.90 9.01
C GLY A 109 10.16 -14.16 7.98
N MET A 110 9.44 -13.11 8.39
CA MET A 110 8.59 -12.32 7.52
C MET A 110 9.42 -11.60 6.45
N VAL A 111 8.99 -11.67 5.20
CA VAL A 111 9.72 -11.04 4.07
C VAL A 111 9.02 -9.80 3.51
N GLU A 112 7.72 -9.66 3.75
CA GLU A 112 6.91 -8.54 3.28
C GLU A 112 5.75 -8.26 4.25
N ILE A 113 5.24 -7.03 4.17
CA ILE A 113 4.03 -6.59 4.84
C ILE A 113 3.36 -5.52 3.99
N HIS A 114 2.05 -5.63 3.82
CA HIS A 114 1.27 -4.75 2.95
C HIS A 114 0.19 -3.97 3.72
N GLU A 115 -0.34 -2.90 3.11
CA GLU A 115 -1.50 -2.16 3.64
C GLU A 115 -2.64 -3.12 4.00
N SER A 116 -2.93 -4.09 3.13
CA SER A 116 -4.01 -5.06 3.32
C SER A 116 -3.86 -5.92 4.59
N ASP A 117 -2.63 -6.10 5.08
CA ASP A 117 -2.35 -6.88 6.28
C ASP A 117 -2.68 -6.10 7.56
N LEU A 118 -2.44 -4.79 7.56
CA LEU A 118 -2.66 -3.93 8.73
C LEU A 118 -4.01 -3.23 8.74
N LYS A 119 -4.60 -3.00 7.55
CA LYS A 119 -5.92 -2.38 7.36
C LYS A 119 -7.05 -2.98 8.21
N PRO A 120 -7.12 -4.30 8.45
CA PRO A 120 -8.13 -4.88 9.31
C PRO A 120 -8.03 -4.52 10.81
N PHE A 121 -6.95 -3.87 11.26
CA PHE A 121 -6.66 -3.58 12.66
C PHE A 121 -6.64 -2.06 12.96
N PRO A 122 -7.78 -1.35 12.86
CA PRO A 122 -7.83 0.10 13.07
C PRO A 122 -7.52 0.54 14.51
N ASP A 123 -7.59 -0.40 15.46
CA ASP A 123 -7.27 -0.19 16.87
C ASP A 123 -5.82 -0.52 17.24
N LEU A 124 -4.97 -0.84 16.25
CA LEU A 124 -3.57 -1.18 16.48
C LEU A 124 -2.80 0.01 17.07
N VAL A 125 -2.08 -0.25 18.18
CA VAL A 125 -1.30 0.73 18.94
C VAL A 125 0.19 0.42 18.89
N VAL A 126 0.55 -0.86 18.87
CA VAL A 126 1.95 -1.32 18.87
C VAL A 126 2.15 -2.34 17.75
N LEU A 127 3.12 -2.05 16.89
CA LEU A 127 3.61 -2.96 15.86
C LEU A 127 5.10 -3.21 16.05
N TYR A 128 5.46 -4.46 16.36
CA TYR A 128 6.85 -4.91 16.45
C TYR A 128 7.10 -5.99 15.41
N LEU A 129 8.05 -5.71 14.51
CA LEU A 129 8.44 -6.58 13.39
C LEU A 129 9.96 -6.75 13.32
N GLY A 130 10.63 -6.74 14.48
CA GLY A 130 12.08 -6.82 14.56
C GLY A 130 12.67 -8.18 14.14
N HIS A 131 13.89 -8.14 13.60
CA HIS A 131 14.66 -9.31 13.16
C HIS A 131 13.95 -10.19 12.13
N ASN A 132 13.19 -9.58 11.23
CA ASN A 132 12.65 -10.25 10.05
C ASN A 132 13.51 -9.93 8.81
N SER A 133 12.95 -9.99 7.61
CA SER A 133 13.66 -9.76 6.34
C SER A 133 12.84 -8.88 5.40
N ILE A 134 12.17 -7.88 5.98
CA ILE A 134 11.34 -6.91 5.24
C ILE A 134 12.25 -5.85 4.63
N GLU A 135 12.39 -5.83 3.30
CA GLU A 135 13.31 -4.90 2.63
C GLU A 135 12.63 -3.59 2.19
N THR A 136 11.30 -3.56 2.09
CA THR A 136 10.53 -2.42 1.56
C THR A 136 9.30 -2.15 2.41
N LEU A 137 9.02 -0.87 2.70
CA LEU A 137 7.75 -0.42 3.26
C LEU A 137 6.99 0.41 2.22
N GLU A 138 5.90 -0.14 1.70
CA GLU A 138 5.10 0.44 0.62
C GLU A 138 4.27 1.67 1.04
N THR A 139 3.87 2.47 0.07
CA THR A 139 2.96 3.61 0.25
C THR A 139 1.67 3.13 0.94
N GLY A 140 1.18 3.92 1.90
CA GLY A 140 -0.10 3.68 2.55
C GLY A 140 -0.11 2.54 3.58
N LEU A 141 1.02 1.87 3.84
CA LEU A 141 1.13 0.76 4.80
C LEU A 141 0.43 1.00 6.14
N PHE A 142 0.45 2.25 6.65
CA PHE A 142 -0.12 2.63 7.94
C PHE A 142 -1.37 3.51 7.88
N ASP A 143 -1.95 3.75 6.70
CA ASP A 143 -3.06 4.72 6.52
C ASP A 143 -4.31 4.39 7.33
N HIS A 144 -4.50 3.11 7.64
CA HIS A 144 -5.67 2.61 8.35
C HIS A 144 -5.41 2.38 9.86
N ASN A 145 -4.23 2.75 10.38
CA ASN A 145 -3.83 2.51 11.77
C ASN A 145 -3.48 3.82 12.51
N PRO A 146 -4.37 4.82 12.58
CA PRO A 146 -4.08 6.15 13.14
C PRO A 146 -3.83 6.16 14.65
N LYS A 147 -4.02 5.01 15.32
CA LYS A 147 -3.77 4.81 16.76
C LYS A 147 -2.37 4.27 17.07
N LEU A 148 -1.55 3.98 16.05
CA LEU A 148 -0.18 3.53 16.25
C LEU A 148 0.61 4.57 17.06
N GLN A 149 1.14 4.12 18.19
CA GLN A 149 2.03 4.87 19.07
C GLN A 149 3.47 4.37 18.98
N VAL A 150 3.63 3.10 18.60
CA VAL A 150 4.91 2.42 18.51
C VAL A 150 4.99 1.63 17.21
N ILE A 151 6.06 1.89 16.45
CA ILE A 151 6.46 1.06 15.31
C ILE A 151 7.93 0.67 15.48
N ALA A 152 8.24 -0.62 15.36
CA ALA A 152 9.61 -1.11 15.39
C ALA A 152 9.86 -2.14 14.28
N PHE A 153 10.84 -1.84 13.43
CA PHE A 153 11.36 -2.71 12.39
C PHE A 153 12.89 -2.92 12.51
N PRO A 154 13.48 -3.08 13.71
CA PRO A 154 14.93 -3.16 13.82
C PRO A 154 15.45 -4.44 13.12
N TYR A 155 16.59 -4.32 12.45
CA TYR A 155 17.28 -5.44 11.79
C TYR A 155 16.42 -6.20 10.78
N ASN A 156 15.80 -5.48 9.82
CA ASN A 156 15.07 -6.07 8.70
C ASN A 156 15.79 -6.00 7.35
N GLY A 157 16.81 -5.13 7.23
CA GLY A 157 17.43 -4.83 5.95
C GLY A 157 16.58 -3.93 5.06
N ILE A 158 15.79 -3.01 5.64
CA ILE A 158 14.97 -2.07 4.88
C ILE A 158 15.87 -1.17 4.03
N LYS A 159 15.70 -1.27 2.71
CA LYS A 159 16.37 -0.46 1.68
C LYS A 159 15.49 0.67 1.17
N HIS A 160 14.17 0.46 1.21
CA HIS A 160 13.20 1.37 0.60
C HIS A 160 12.04 1.65 1.55
N ILE A 161 11.72 2.93 1.73
CA ILE A 161 10.51 3.37 2.42
C ILE A 161 9.86 4.39 1.49
N TYR A 162 8.67 4.07 1.00
CA TYR A 162 7.94 4.99 0.15
C TYR A 162 7.51 6.24 0.94
N GLY A 163 7.45 7.38 0.25
CA GLY A 163 7.17 8.67 0.87
C GLY A 163 5.83 8.70 1.60
N ASN A 164 5.76 9.50 2.67
CA ASN A 164 4.55 9.87 3.41
C ASN A 164 3.85 8.74 4.22
N ILE A 165 4.45 7.56 4.34
CA ILE A 165 3.83 6.45 5.11
C ILE A 165 3.60 6.77 6.60
N PHE A 166 4.27 7.79 7.14
CA PHE A 166 4.15 8.21 8.54
C PHE A 166 3.22 9.40 8.76
N ASP A 167 2.69 10.03 7.71
CA ASP A 167 1.97 11.32 7.81
C ASP A 167 0.70 11.21 8.67
N ASN A 168 0.02 10.07 8.59
CA ASN A 168 -1.20 9.78 9.35
C ASN A 168 -0.94 9.31 10.80
N LEU A 169 0.32 9.11 11.19
CA LEU A 169 0.70 8.58 12.50
C LEU A 169 0.85 9.67 13.57
N HIS A 170 -0.21 10.47 13.75
CA HIS A 170 -0.23 11.57 14.72
C HIS A 170 -0.09 11.14 16.17
N GLN A 171 -0.21 9.84 16.48
CA GLN A 171 -0.03 9.29 17.81
C GLN A 171 1.37 8.73 18.07
N LEU A 172 2.22 8.67 17.03
CA LEU A 172 3.53 8.04 17.13
C LEU A 172 4.42 8.74 18.16
N SER A 173 5.05 7.92 18.98
CA SER A 173 5.91 8.35 20.10
C SER A 173 7.16 7.49 20.25
N ARG A 174 7.16 6.27 19.70
CA ARG A 174 8.34 5.41 19.64
C ARG A 174 8.53 4.88 18.22
N PHE A 175 9.75 5.02 17.74
CA PHE A 175 10.15 4.69 16.38
C PHE A 175 11.49 3.96 16.45
N TRP A 176 11.55 2.73 15.95
CA TRP A 176 12.77 1.93 16.06
C TRP A 176 13.08 1.20 14.76
N PHE A 177 14.08 1.71 14.04
CA PHE A 177 14.50 1.21 12.74
C PHE A 177 16.01 0.89 12.71
N LYS A 178 16.64 0.76 13.87
CA LYS A 178 18.06 0.45 14.00
C LYS A 178 18.43 -0.81 13.21
N GLY A 179 19.55 -0.75 12.49
CA GLY A 179 20.08 -1.88 11.71
C GLY A 179 19.34 -2.14 10.40
N ASN A 180 18.73 -1.12 9.78
CA ASN A 180 18.31 -1.17 8.38
C ASN A 180 19.25 -0.35 7.49
N ASP A 181 19.17 -0.57 6.18
CA ASP A 181 20.14 -0.06 5.21
C ASP A 181 19.92 1.43 4.94
N CYS A 182 18.67 1.86 4.69
CA CYS A 182 18.36 3.25 4.39
C CYS A 182 18.05 4.11 5.64
N ILE A 183 17.72 3.47 6.75
CA ILE A 183 17.45 4.14 8.03
C ILE A 183 18.02 3.34 9.19
N ASN A 184 18.78 4.00 10.06
CA ASN A 184 19.41 3.36 11.20
C ASN A 184 19.29 4.23 12.45
N SER A 185 18.06 4.38 12.94
CA SER A 185 17.74 5.27 14.06
C SER A 185 16.72 4.67 15.03
N GLU A 186 16.70 5.21 16.24
CA GLU A 186 15.80 4.84 17.31
C GLU A 186 15.42 6.11 18.09
N TYR A 187 14.12 6.32 18.30
CA TYR A 187 13.57 7.47 18.99
C TYR A 187 12.46 7.05 19.94
N ASN A 188 12.45 7.65 21.12
CA ASN A 188 11.49 7.35 22.18
C ASN A 188 10.62 8.57 22.55
N SER A 189 10.66 9.62 21.73
CA SER A 189 9.82 10.81 21.88
C SER A 189 9.30 11.32 20.54
N ARG A 190 8.10 11.92 20.54
CA ARG A 190 7.50 12.51 19.34
C ARG A 190 8.32 13.65 18.74
N SER A 191 8.97 14.46 19.58
CA SER A 191 9.77 15.60 19.13
C SER A 191 10.98 15.18 18.30
N GLU A 192 11.50 13.96 18.50
CA GLU A 192 12.65 13.46 17.76
C GLU A 192 12.22 12.68 16.50
N ILE A 193 11.00 12.14 16.48
CA ILE A 193 10.44 11.41 15.33
C ILE A 193 10.30 12.29 14.08
N SER A 194 10.01 13.58 14.22
CA SER A 194 9.95 14.48 13.05
C SER A 194 11.27 14.52 12.29
N THR A 195 12.40 14.51 13.01
CA THR A 195 13.73 14.41 12.40
C THR A 195 13.93 13.07 11.69
N ALA A 196 13.43 11.98 12.27
CA ALA A 196 13.46 10.67 11.64
C ALA A 196 12.73 10.66 10.29
N ILE A 197 11.52 11.23 10.25
CA ILE A 197 10.68 11.27 9.05
C ILE A 197 11.37 12.06 7.93
N GLU A 198 12.01 13.19 8.25
CA GLU A 198 12.80 13.93 7.25
C GLU A 198 14.01 13.13 6.76
N ASN A 199 14.72 12.44 7.66
CA ASN A 199 15.84 11.57 7.27
C ASN A 199 15.38 10.42 6.35
N VAL A 200 14.19 9.85 6.56
CA VAL A 200 13.61 8.83 5.67
C VAL A 200 13.40 9.40 4.27
N LYS A 201 12.85 10.61 4.14
CA LYS A 201 12.62 11.23 2.83
C LYS A 201 13.93 11.43 2.05
N GLU A 202 15.02 11.73 2.75
CA GLU A 202 16.33 11.97 2.15
C GLU A 202 17.07 10.66 1.79
N HIS A 203 16.94 9.61 2.60
CA HIS A 203 17.80 8.41 2.50
C HIS A 203 17.08 7.11 2.09
N CYS A 204 15.77 7.02 2.30
CA CYS A 204 14.98 5.81 2.04
C CYS A 204 14.06 5.92 0.82
N ALA A 205 13.92 7.09 0.22
CA ALA A 205 13.09 7.27 -0.96
C ALA A 205 13.67 6.48 -2.15
N VAL A 206 12.87 5.61 -2.78
CA VAL A 206 13.24 4.92 -4.02
C VAL A 206 12.08 4.84 -5.01
N VAL A 207 12.44 5.21 -6.25
CA VAL A 207 11.76 5.13 -7.55
C VAL A 207 10.28 5.51 -7.52
N THR A 208 10.02 6.75 -7.94
CA THR A 208 8.72 7.17 -8.49
C THR A 208 8.24 6.11 -9.47
N ASP A 209 6.96 5.75 -9.35
CA ASP A 209 6.20 4.81 -10.17
C ASP A 209 6.73 4.57 -11.59
N ILE A 210 6.53 3.34 -12.09
CA ILE A 210 6.76 2.86 -13.47
C ILE A 210 5.90 3.65 -14.49
N ALA A 211 6.17 4.95 -14.61
CA ALA A 211 5.50 5.91 -15.49
C ALA A 211 6.43 7.05 -15.96
N SER A 212 7.74 6.97 -15.73
CA SER A 212 8.68 7.97 -16.25
C SER A 212 10.08 7.44 -16.62
N GLU A 213 10.18 6.23 -17.16
CA GLU A 213 11.32 5.87 -18.02
C GLU A 213 11.04 6.36 -19.46
N GLU A 214 11.04 7.67 -19.67
CA GLU A 214 11.16 8.25 -21.03
C GLU A 214 11.93 9.58 -21.07
N SER A 215 12.74 9.91 -20.07
CA SER A 215 13.49 11.19 -20.07
C SER A 215 14.98 11.12 -19.77
N GLU A 216 15.64 9.96 -19.89
CA GLU A 216 17.12 9.88 -19.84
C GLU A 216 17.73 9.36 -21.15
N LEU A 217 17.08 9.64 -22.28
CA LEU A 217 17.56 9.29 -23.62
C LEU A 217 17.37 10.45 -24.60
N ASP A 218 17.90 11.64 -24.28
CA ASP A 218 18.09 12.68 -25.33
C ASP A 218 19.30 13.63 -25.16
N ASP A 219 20.24 13.36 -24.26
CA ASP A 219 21.48 14.17 -24.13
C ASP A 219 22.66 13.66 -24.98
N ASN A 220 22.38 12.92 -26.07
CA ASN A 220 23.44 12.39 -26.96
C ASN A 220 23.10 12.47 -28.45
N LEU A 221 22.46 13.55 -28.90
CA LEU A 221 22.61 13.99 -30.29
C LEU A 221 23.85 14.89 -30.36
N GLN A 222 24.97 14.23 -30.60
CA GLN A 222 26.27 14.83 -30.86
C GLN A 222 26.16 15.92 -31.94
N GLU A 223 26.62 17.12 -31.58
CA GLU A 223 27.26 18.04 -32.50
C GLU A 223 28.31 17.27 -33.30
N HIS A 224 28.08 17.08 -34.60
CA HIS A 224 29.11 17.01 -35.66
C HIS A 224 28.43 16.74 -36.99
N GLU A 225 28.02 17.81 -37.69
CA GLU A 225 28.04 17.78 -39.15
C GLU A 225 28.93 18.91 -39.65
N ASP A 226 30.07 18.47 -40.19
CA ASP A 226 31.12 19.27 -40.76
C ASP A 226 30.68 20.00 -42.03
N GLU A 227 30.97 21.29 -42.02
CA GLU A 227 31.60 22.06 -43.09
C GLU A 227 31.90 21.31 -44.42
N SER A 228 30.90 21.21 -45.31
CA SER A 228 31.14 21.33 -46.75
C SER A 228 29.82 21.50 -47.51
N ASP A 229 29.46 22.75 -47.83
CA ASP A 229 29.01 23.00 -49.19
C ASP A 229 29.23 24.44 -49.64
N ARG A 230 29.69 24.51 -50.88
CA ARG A 230 30.40 25.62 -51.50
C ARG A 230 29.40 26.50 -52.25
N LYS A 231 29.51 27.83 -52.03
CA LYS A 231 29.07 28.96 -52.89
C LYS A 231 28.44 28.60 -54.25
N PHE A 232 27.25 29.15 -54.51
CA PHE A 232 26.90 29.71 -55.82
C PHE A 232 25.92 30.90 -55.67
N THR A 233 26.16 31.93 -56.49
CA THR A 233 25.48 33.25 -56.60
C THR A 233 24.07 33.09 -57.21
N ASP A 234 23.09 34.02 -57.17
CA ASP A 234 23.10 35.45 -57.52
C ASP A 234 21.78 36.16 -57.12
N SER A 235 21.83 37.49 -57.23
CA SER A 235 20.87 38.62 -57.17
C SER A 235 19.34 38.50 -57.44
N GLU A 236 18.62 39.37 -56.71
CA GLU A 236 17.51 40.31 -57.09
C GLU A 236 16.18 39.83 -57.72
N GLU A 237 15.08 40.33 -57.12
CA GLU A 237 13.84 40.96 -57.67
C GLU A 237 12.61 40.56 -56.81
N ASP A 238 12.10 41.44 -55.94
CA ASP A 238 11.13 42.51 -56.21
C ASP A 238 9.74 41.99 -56.62
N TRP A 239 8.73 42.12 -55.76
CA TRP A 239 7.34 42.41 -56.16
C TRP A 239 6.57 42.97 -54.95
N ASN A 240 6.33 44.27 -55.03
CA ASN A 240 5.47 45.07 -54.17
C ASN A 240 4.04 45.03 -54.73
N SER A 241 3.00 44.89 -53.90
CA SER A 241 1.68 45.45 -54.25
C SER A 241 0.88 45.87 -53.02
N LYS A 242 0.58 47.17 -52.98
CA LYS A 242 -0.25 47.93 -52.03
C LYS A 242 -1.75 47.77 -52.29
N SER A 243 -2.54 47.88 -51.21
CA SER A 243 -3.76 48.76 -51.09
C SER A 243 -4.38 48.50 -49.70
N VAL A 244 -4.28 49.37 -48.68
CA VAL A 244 -4.96 50.67 -48.41
C VAL A 244 -6.49 50.59 -48.30
N GLY A 245 -7.03 51.02 -47.15
CA GLY A 245 -8.44 51.38 -46.90
C GLY A 245 -8.88 51.19 -45.43
N THR A 246 -8.47 52.06 -44.50
CA THR A 246 -9.29 53.12 -43.83
C THR A 246 -10.33 52.66 -42.80
N GLU A 247 -9.92 52.64 -41.52
CA GLU A 247 -10.43 53.43 -40.38
C GLU A 247 -11.81 54.16 -40.49
N GLN A 248 -12.75 53.88 -39.56
CA GLN A 248 -13.19 54.77 -38.45
C GLN A 248 -14.59 54.44 -37.86
N ASN A 249 -14.60 54.26 -36.53
CA ASN A 249 -15.49 54.73 -35.46
C ASN A 249 -16.99 55.06 -35.72
N TYR A 250 -17.87 54.64 -34.80
CA TYR A 250 -18.51 55.51 -33.77
C TYR A 250 -19.52 54.70 -32.91
N ASN A 251 -19.16 54.45 -31.64
CA ASN A 251 -19.86 54.79 -30.39
C ASN A 251 -21.36 54.48 -30.07
N VAL A 252 -21.55 54.12 -28.78
CA VAL A 252 -22.60 54.58 -27.81
C VAL A 252 -23.94 53.81 -27.88
N GLU A 253 -24.61 53.35 -26.82
CA GLU A 253 -24.57 53.57 -25.36
C GLU A 253 -25.30 52.44 -24.59
N GLN A 254 -25.21 52.56 -23.26
CA GLN A 254 -25.69 51.74 -22.14
C GLN A 254 -27.19 51.38 -22.08
N ASN A 255 -27.53 50.28 -21.38
CA ASN A 255 -28.24 50.31 -20.09
C ASN A 255 -28.67 48.92 -19.57
N GLY A 256 -28.66 48.75 -18.24
CA GLY A 256 -29.82 48.17 -17.54
C GLY A 256 -29.72 46.75 -16.99
N SER A 257 -29.24 46.64 -15.75
CA SER A 257 -29.79 45.86 -14.61
C SER A 257 -30.92 44.83 -14.86
N THR A 258 -30.78 43.62 -14.28
CA THR A 258 -31.59 43.08 -13.15
C THR A 258 -31.42 41.55 -13.03
N GLU A 259 -31.17 41.05 -11.82
CA GLU A 259 -31.47 39.67 -11.40
C GLU A 259 -33.00 39.50 -11.24
N PRO A 260 -33.53 38.26 -11.28
CA PRO A 260 -33.75 37.58 -10.01
C PRO A 260 -33.57 36.04 -10.00
N ASN A 261 -33.35 35.55 -8.78
CA ASN A 261 -33.55 34.20 -8.22
C ASN A 261 -34.39 33.19 -9.01
N GLY A 262 -33.94 31.93 -9.00
CA GLY A 262 -34.75 30.77 -9.38
C GLY A 262 -34.11 29.44 -8.96
N SER A 263 -34.52 28.93 -7.80
CA SER A 263 -34.31 27.56 -7.31
C SER A 263 -34.90 26.49 -8.25
N ALA A 264 -34.18 25.39 -8.47
CA ALA A 264 -34.79 24.11 -8.87
C ALA A 264 -33.92 22.92 -8.46
N GLU A 265 -34.43 22.15 -7.50
CA GLU A 265 -34.10 20.74 -7.28
C GLU A 265 -34.27 19.94 -8.58
N LYS A 266 -33.38 18.98 -8.83
CA LYS A 266 -33.74 17.76 -9.57
C LYS A 266 -32.93 16.56 -9.08
N SER A 267 -33.65 15.71 -8.35
CA SER A 267 -33.44 14.29 -8.11
C SER A 267 -33.51 13.49 -9.42
N GLY A 268 -32.79 12.36 -9.49
CA GLY A 268 -32.88 11.34 -10.54
C GLY A 268 -31.52 10.68 -10.81
N SER A 269 -31.12 9.67 -10.02
CA SER A 269 -31.41 8.24 -10.21
C SER A 269 -30.64 7.59 -11.36
N LEU A 270 -29.75 6.63 -11.05
CA LEU A 270 -29.54 5.42 -11.85
C LEU A 270 -28.80 4.37 -11.01
N MET A 271 -29.59 3.49 -10.39
CA MET A 271 -29.16 2.14 -10.02
C MET A 271 -28.84 1.37 -11.31
N ILE A 272 -27.69 0.69 -11.36
CA ILE A 272 -27.48 -0.41 -12.31
C ILE A 272 -27.65 -1.72 -11.54
N ILE A 273 -28.70 -2.42 -11.92
CA ILE A 273 -29.14 -3.73 -11.44
C ILE A 273 -28.23 -4.81 -12.03
N GLY A 274 -27.88 -5.78 -11.20
CA GLY A 274 -27.09 -6.96 -11.57
C GLY A 274 -27.81 -7.90 -12.52
N LEU A 275 -27.05 -8.57 -13.39
CA LEU A 275 -27.50 -9.75 -14.11
C LEU A 275 -26.93 -11.01 -13.45
N LEU A 276 -27.84 -11.76 -12.82
CA LEU A 276 -27.71 -13.20 -12.58
C LEU A 276 -28.03 -13.93 -13.89
N ALA A 277 -27.10 -14.72 -14.41
CA ALA A 277 -27.39 -15.70 -15.45
C ALA A 277 -27.44 -17.10 -14.81
N ALA A 278 -28.67 -17.56 -14.57
CA ALA A 278 -28.97 -18.97 -14.37
C ALA A 278 -29.02 -19.64 -15.74
N ILE A 279 -28.19 -20.67 -15.96
CA ILE A 279 -28.37 -21.60 -17.08
C ILE A 279 -28.74 -22.96 -16.49
N SER A 280 -30.04 -23.22 -16.54
CA SER A 280 -30.63 -24.55 -16.52
C SER A 280 -30.60 -25.11 -17.95
N LEU A 281 -30.03 -26.30 -18.12
CA LEU A 281 -30.33 -27.17 -19.26
C LEU A 281 -30.08 -28.62 -18.83
N LYS A 282 -31.15 -29.25 -18.35
CA LYS A 282 -31.43 -30.67 -18.60
C LYS A 282 -32.03 -30.79 -20.01
N PHE A 283 -32.04 -32.01 -20.51
CA PHE A 283 -32.65 -32.53 -21.75
C PHE A 283 -31.65 -32.93 -22.85
N PHE A 284 -31.55 -34.19 -23.26
CA PHE A 284 -32.17 -35.46 -22.81
C PHE A 284 -31.48 -36.63 -23.57
N ALA A 285 -31.78 -37.87 -23.18
CA ALA A 285 -31.76 -38.98 -24.14
C ALA A 285 -32.87 -38.80 -25.17
#